data_AF-A0A9D9K373-F1
#
_entry.id   AF-A0A9D9K373-F1
#
_cell.length_a   1.000
_cell.length_b   1.000
_cell.length_c   1.000
_cell.angle_alpha   90.00
_cell.angle_beta   90.00
_cell.angle_gamma   90.00
#
_symmetry.space_group_name_H-M   'P 1'
#
loop_
_entity.id
_entity.type
_entity.pdbx_description
1 polymer ?
#
loop_
_entity_poly.entity_id
_entity_poly.type
_entity_poly.pdbx_seq_one_letter_code
_entity_poly.pdbx_strand_id
1 'polypeptide(L)' 'MTAVRFWAASSAYLLNVTATAAMLGGRIAVESAVGVGTTVVISLPRAPDRKLAESLEHISG' A
#
# COMPACT_ATOMS: atom_id res chain seq x y z
N MET A 1 -21.01 -20.29 -7.84
CA MET A 1 -19.93 -19.87 -8.77
C MET A 1 -19.48 -18.44 -8.47
N THR A 2 -19.00 -18.15 -7.25
CA THR A 2 -18.66 -16.76 -6.83
C THR A 2 -17.23 -16.66 -6.29
N ALA A 3 -16.72 -17.71 -5.65
CA ALA A 3 -15.36 -17.76 -5.10
C ALA A 3 -14.25 -17.66 -6.16
N VAL A 4 -14.44 -18.24 -7.36
CA VAL A 4 -13.43 -18.22 -8.44
C VAL A 4 -13.20 -16.81 -9.00
N ARG A 5 -14.24 -15.97 -9.04
CA ARG A 5 -14.13 -14.59 -9.54
C ARG A 5 -13.44 -13.66 -8.54
N PHE A 6 -13.62 -13.92 -7.24
CA PHE A 6 -12.93 -13.19 -6.18
C PHE A 6 -11.42 -13.42 -6.24
N TRP A 7 -10.99 -14.68 -6.44
CA TRP A 7 -9.58 -15.04 -6.53
C TRP A 7 -8.86 -14.40 -7.73
N ALA A 8 -9.48 -14.39 -8.91
CA ALA A 8 -8.90 -13.78 -10.10
C ALA A 8 -8.79 -12.25 -10.00
N ALA A 9 -9.82 -11.58 -9.48
CA ALA A 9 -9.81 -10.13 -9.30
C ALA A 9 -8.79 -9.68 -8.24
N SER A 10 -8.70 -10.40 -7.11
CA SER A 10 -7.71 -10.12 -6.07
C SER A 10 -6.27 -10.30 -6.57
N SER A 11 -6.02 -11.31 -7.42
CA SER A 11 -4.70 -11.53 -8.03
C SER A 11 -4.31 -10.40 -8.99
N ALA A 12 -5.23 -9.97 -9.86
CA ALA A 12 -4.98 -8.88 -10.79
C ALA A 12 -4.74 -7.53 -10.07
N TYR A 13 -5.46 -7.28 -8.98
CA TYR A 13 -5.31 -6.07 -8.19
C TYR A 13 -3.96 -6.00 -7.48
N LEU A 14 -3.50 -7.12 -6.90
CA LEU A 14 -2.18 -7.21 -6.28
C LEU A 14 -1.04 -7.08 -7.30
N LEU A 15 -1.24 -7.58 -8.52
CA LEU A 15 -0.29 -7.40 -9.62
C LEU A 15 -0.14 -5.91 -9.96
N ASN A 16 -1.25 -5.18 -10.04
CA ASN A 16 -1.26 -3.76 -10.36
C ASN A 16 -0.57 -2.91 -9.26
N VAL A 17 -0.83 -3.24 -7.98
CA VAL A 17 -0.16 -2.56 -6.85
C VAL A 17 1.35 -2.81 -6.88
N THR A 18 1.77 -4.04 -7.18
CA THR A 18 3.19 -4.40 -7.30
C THR A 18 3.87 -3.66 -8.46
N ALA A 19 3.23 -3.63 -9.63
CA ALA A 19 3.73 -2.90 -10.79
C ALA A 19 3.84 -1.39 -10.51
N THR A 20 2.80 -0.80 -9.88
CA THR A 20 2.78 0.62 -9.52
C THR A 20 3.89 0.96 -8.53
N ALA A 21 4.05 0.17 -7.47
CA ALA A 21 5.11 0.39 -6.49
C ALA A 21 6.51 0.29 -7.13
N ALA A 22 6.74 -0.68 -8.03
CA ALA A 22 8.00 -0.82 -8.75
C ALA A 22 8.28 0.39 -9.67
N MET A 23 7.26 0.86 -10.41
CA MET A 23 7.38 2.06 -11.26
C MET A 23 7.74 3.32 -10.47
N LEU A 24 7.27 3.42 -9.22
CA LEU A 24 7.56 4.52 -8.31
C LEU A 24 8.90 4.35 -7.55
N GLY A 25 9.68 3.32 -7.85
CA GLY A 25 10.94 3.02 -7.15
C GLY A 25 10.75 2.50 -5.72
N GLY A 26 9.54 2.05 -5.40
CA GLY A 26 9.17 1.51 -4.11
C GLY A 26 9.42 0.02 -3.92
N ARG A 27 9.18 -0.46 -2.71
CA ARG A 27 9.22 -1.88 -2.34
C ARG A 27 7.94 -2.30 -1.63
N ILE A 28 7.55 -3.55 -1.82
CA ILE A 28 6.43 -4.18 -1.13
C ILE A 28 6.93 -5.37 -0.32
N ALA A 29 6.52 -5.46 0.94
CA ALA A 29 6.66 -6.64 1.78
C ALA A 29 5.27 -7.12 2.21
N VAL A 30 5.08 -8.44 2.24
CA VAL A 30 3.83 -9.07 2.63
C VAL A 30 4.11 -10.06 3.76
N GLU A 31 3.46 -9.84 4.90
CA GLU A 31 3.47 -10.75 6.03
C GLU A 31 2.07 -11.33 6.18
N SER A 32 1.96 -12.66 6.23
CA SER A 32 0.68 -13.33 6.38
C SER A 32 0.83 -14.46 7.40
N ALA A 33 -0.06 -14.45 8.39
CA ALA A 33 -0.09 -15.43 9.46
C ALA A 33 -1.50 -16.02 9.58
N VAL A 34 -1.57 -17.36 9.56
CA VAL A 34 -2.83 -18.10 9.70
C VAL A 34 -3.50 -17.75 11.03
N GLY A 35 -4.78 -17.38 10.99
CA GLY A 35 -5.54 -17.01 12.20
C GLY A 35 -5.31 -15.59 12.72
N VAL A 36 -4.38 -14.82 12.12
CA VAL A 36 -4.12 -13.41 12.45
C VAL A 36 -4.55 -12.49 11.32
N GLY A 37 -4.19 -12.84 10.08
CA GLY A 37 -4.51 -12.07 8.88
C GLY A 37 -3.29 -11.79 8.01
N THR A 38 -3.43 -10.79 7.14
CA THR A 38 -2.38 -10.39 6.19
C THR A 38 -2.08 -8.90 6.36
N THR A 39 -0.81 -8.57 6.45
CA THR A 39 -0.28 -7.21 6.49
C THR A 39 0.55 -6.96 5.24
N VAL A 40 0.26 -5.86 4.56
CA VAL A 40 0.99 -5.42 3.35
C VAL A 40 1.66 -4.10 3.66
N VAL A 41 2.98 -4.07 3.56
CA VAL A 41 3.81 -2.88 3.80
C VAL A 41 4.33 -2.38 2.46
N ILE A 42 3.99 -1.14 2.10
CA ILE A 42 4.45 -0.49 0.87
C ILE A 42 5.35 0.68 1.26
N SER A 43 6.62 0.60 0.85
CA SER A 43 7.61 1.65 1.06
C SER A 43 7.85 2.38 -0.26
N LEU A 44 7.60 3.68 -0.30
CA LEU A 44 7.84 4.53 -1.47
C LEU A 44 8.89 5.60 -1.13
N PRO A 45 9.76 5.99 -2.07
CA PRO A 45 10.65 7.13 -1.88
C PRO A 45 9.83 8.41 -1.63
N ARG A 46 10.33 9.26 -0.75
CA ARG A 46 9.68 10.54 -0.45
C ARG A 46 9.76 11.43 -1.69
N ALA A 47 8.63 12.02 -2.09
CA ALA A 47 8.61 12.98 -3.18
C ALA A 47 9.54 14.18 -2.87
N PRO A 48 10.35 14.64 -3.83
CA PRO A 48 11.38 15.67 -3.62
C PRO A 48 10.83 17.06 -3.29
N ASP A 49 9.56 17.31 -3.61
CA ASP A 49 8.85 18.59 -3.47
C ASP A 49 7.92 18.64 -2.25
N ARG A 50 7.95 17.63 -1.37
CA ARG A 50 7.25 17.69 -0.09
C ARG A 50 7.93 18.73 0.82
N LYS A 51 7.61 20.00 0.60
CA LYS A 51 7.62 21.01 1.67
C LYS A 51 6.77 20.40 2.79
N LEU A 52 7.35 20.21 3.98
CA LEU A 52 6.54 19.92 5.16
C LEU A 52 5.46 20.99 5.15
N ALA A 53 4.20 20.61 4.91
CA ALA A 53 3.11 21.45 5.35
C ALA A 53 3.38 21.58 6.84
N GLU A 54 3.85 22.76 7.26
CA GLU A 54 3.93 23.09 8.66
C GLU A 54 2.57 22.72 9.21
N SER A 55 2.57 21.79 10.16
CA SER A 55 1.42 21.46 10.97
C SER A 55 1.10 22.69 11.81
N LEU A 56 0.58 23.73 11.16
CA LEU A 56 0.05 24.91 11.82
C LEU A 56 -1.28 24.50 12.44
N GLU A 57 -1.19 24.28 13.74
CA GLU A 57 -2.23 24.55 14.73
C GLU A 57 -3.37 23.52 14.81
N HIS A 58 -3.05 22.37 15.43
CA HIS A 58 -4.01 21.69 16.30
C HIS A 58 -3.45 21.57 17.71
N ILE A 59 -2.97 22.69 18.24
CA ILE A 59 -2.73 22.85 19.68
C ILE A 59 -3.46 24.12 20.11
N SER A 60 -4.56 23.91 20.82
CA SER A 60 -5.28 24.86 21.67
C SER A 60 -6.19 25.91 21.01
N GLY A 61 -7.49 25.60 21.06
CA GLY A 61 -8.63 26.53 21.01
C GLY A 61 -9.85 25.86 21.62
#